data_AF-Q5K940-F1
#
_entry.id   AF-Q5K940-F1
#
_cell.length_a   1.000
_cell.length_b   1.000
_cell.length_c   1.000
_cell.angle_alpha   90.00
_cell.angle_beta   90.00
_cell.angle_gamma   90.00
#
_symmetry.space_group_name_H-M   'P 1'
#
loop_
_entity.id
_entity.type
_entity.pdbx_description
1 polymer ?
#
loop_
_entity_poly.entity_id
_entity_poly.type
_entity_poly.pdbx_seq_one_letter_code
_entity_poly.pdbx_strand_id
1 'polypeptide(L)'
;MRIPSTHDAAVCNAFDPRDRSPLLTKLKWDILLQGIPPENIIHLVSNPTKDEPLYYNNLLKVWVQSFFMDINNYLAKNQDSPLLQQVMYLGFDLEVVSDKRMRNLNDKTVENYSQLFFKLLLFLIRYHITDTHPDIKLDLTSTQQDHIDKLLDVLSEGDTSSSSKEAGLQVILDLGYSLLQQGTTSVNNSSWDQIIYKFLVYTSVREGGVFEEATNIAPRVTRLLWLFRSVVIKKVMTELKDFKGTPEEIHEVSMSYTKSTQQSTPWTLPDTSVSR
;
A
#
# COMPACT_ATOMS: atom_id res chain seq x y z
N MET A 1 -37.95 -11.45 -0.49
CA MET A 1 -37.43 -11.21 0.88
C MET A 1 -36.33 -12.24 1.11
N ARG A 2 -35.06 -11.87 0.98
CA ARG A 2 -33.95 -12.80 1.29
C ARG A 2 -33.76 -12.82 2.80
N ILE A 3 -33.80 -14.01 3.39
CA ILE A 3 -33.50 -14.23 4.80
C ILE A 3 -32.00 -13.93 4.96
N PRO A 4 -31.59 -13.02 5.87
CA PRO A 4 -30.17 -12.76 6.11
C PRO A 4 -29.53 -14.07 6.58
N SER A 5 -28.44 -14.48 5.94
CA SER A 5 -27.69 -15.63 6.44
C SER A 5 -27.14 -15.28 7.83
N THR A 6 -27.12 -16.24 8.74
CA THR A 6 -26.60 -16.03 10.11
C THR A 6 -25.10 -15.66 10.12
N HIS A 7 -24.39 -15.82 8.99
CA HIS A 7 -23.03 -15.35 8.78
C HIS A 7 -22.94 -13.84 8.45
N ASP A 8 -23.88 -13.30 7.65
CA ASP A 8 -23.96 -11.85 7.38
C ASP A 8 -24.19 -11.02 8.66
N ALA A 9 -24.85 -11.64 9.65
CA ALA A 9 -25.08 -11.04 10.95
C ALA A 9 -23.84 -11.08 11.87
N ALA A 10 -22.93 -12.04 11.69
CA ALA A 10 -21.83 -12.26 12.64
C ALA A 10 -20.70 -11.22 12.54
N VAL A 11 -20.33 -10.82 11.31
CA VAL A 11 -19.23 -9.86 11.05
C VAL A 11 -19.60 -8.43 11.51
N CYS A 12 -20.88 -8.04 11.37
CA CYS A 12 -21.35 -6.69 11.70
C CYS A 12 -21.92 -6.53 13.11
N ASN A 13 -22.46 -7.59 13.74
CA ASN A 13 -23.08 -7.49 15.08
C ASN A 13 -22.08 -7.64 16.24
N ALA A 14 -20.84 -8.07 15.98
CA ALA A 14 -19.83 -8.25 17.03
C ALA A 14 -19.17 -6.93 17.50
N PHE A 15 -19.42 -5.80 16.82
CA PHE A 15 -18.79 -4.52 17.14
C PHE A 15 -19.75 -3.51 17.75
N ASP A 16 -19.40 -3.00 18.92
CA ASP A 16 -19.98 -1.76 19.42
C ASP A 16 -19.68 -0.65 18.40
N PRO A 17 -20.68 0.13 17.95
CA PRO A 17 -20.47 1.27 17.06
C PRO A 17 -19.38 2.24 17.50
N ARG A 18 -19.07 2.31 18.81
CA ARG A 18 -18.02 3.14 19.41
C ARG A 18 -16.60 2.65 19.14
N ASP A 19 -16.42 1.36 18.86
CA ASP A 19 -15.10 0.74 18.62
C ASP A 19 -14.70 0.76 17.14
N ARG A 20 -15.60 1.24 16.28
CA ARG A 20 -15.39 1.35 14.84
C ARG A 20 -14.46 2.51 14.53
N SER A 21 -13.47 2.27 13.66
CA SER A 21 -12.57 3.33 13.19
C SER A 21 -13.40 4.44 12.51
N PRO A 22 -13.34 5.71 12.97
CA PRO A 22 -14.08 6.81 12.34
C PRO A 22 -13.73 6.95 10.86
N LEU A 23 -12.46 6.69 10.55
CA LEU A 23 -11.89 6.72 9.22
C LEU A 23 -12.53 5.64 8.32
N LEU A 24 -12.55 4.38 8.76
CA LEU A 24 -13.16 3.30 7.99
C LEU A 24 -14.68 3.43 7.92
N THR A 25 -15.31 3.89 9.00
CA THR A 25 -16.77 4.08 9.09
C THR A 25 -17.24 5.14 8.12
N LYS A 26 -16.50 6.25 8.01
CA LYS A 26 -16.76 7.30 7.03
C LYS A 26 -16.70 6.76 5.61
N LEU A 27 -15.73 5.89 5.36
CA LEU A 27 -15.64 5.28 4.06
C LEU A 27 -16.86 4.36 3.87
N LYS A 28 -17.32 3.56 4.89
CA LYS A 28 -18.36 2.44 5.01
C LYS A 28 -17.84 0.97 4.86
N TRP A 29 -16.81 0.60 5.62
CA TRP A 29 -15.94 -0.59 5.38
C TRP A 29 -16.66 -1.92 5.41
N ASP A 30 -17.77 -1.96 6.12
CA ASP A 30 -18.69 -3.06 6.24
C ASP A 30 -19.23 -3.53 4.88
N ILE A 31 -19.37 -2.62 3.90
CA ILE A 31 -19.81 -2.97 2.54
C ILE A 31 -18.81 -3.90 1.85
N LEU A 32 -17.50 -3.76 2.10
CA LEU A 32 -16.48 -4.60 1.47
C LEU A 32 -16.46 -6.04 1.97
N LEU A 33 -17.11 -6.31 3.10
CA LEU A 33 -17.15 -7.62 3.75
C LEU A 33 -18.49 -8.32 3.54
N GLN A 34 -19.51 -7.59 3.09
CA GLN A 34 -20.86 -8.12 2.96
C GLN A 34 -20.91 -9.27 1.95
N GLY A 35 -21.40 -10.43 2.39
CA GLY A 35 -21.53 -11.63 1.55
C GLY A 35 -20.21 -12.34 1.23
N ILE A 36 -19.08 -11.92 1.82
CA ILE A 36 -17.77 -12.56 1.59
C ILE A 36 -17.43 -13.44 2.81
N PRO A 37 -17.23 -14.76 2.62
CA PRO A 37 -16.76 -15.63 3.69
C PRO A 37 -15.41 -15.14 4.26
N PRO A 38 -15.26 -15.02 5.60
CA PRO A 38 -14.00 -14.60 6.22
C PRO A 38 -12.80 -15.43 5.78
N GLU A 39 -13.00 -16.73 5.52
CA GLU A 39 -11.97 -17.66 5.09
C GLU A 39 -11.34 -17.23 3.76
N ASN A 40 -12.15 -16.74 2.82
CA ASN A 40 -11.70 -16.24 1.52
C ASN A 40 -10.80 -15.00 1.69
N ILE A 41 -11.15 -14.12 2.63
CA ILE A 41 -10.38 -12.91 2.94
C ILE A 41 -9.08 -13.27 3.65
N ILE A 42 -9.15 -14.11 4.69
CA ILE A 42 -8.00 -14.49 5.51
C ILE A 42 -6.95 -15.19 4.65
N HIS A 43 -7.36 -16.12 3.78
CA HIS A 43 -6.45 -16.81 2.88
C HIS A 43 -5.62 -15.81 2.05
N LEU A 44 -6.27 -14.80 1.48
CA LEU A 44 -5.64 -13.78 0.64
C LEU A 44 -4.59 -12.93 1.37
N VAL A 45 -4.82 -12.56 2.63
CA VAL A 45 -3.94 -11.62 3.39
C VAL A 45 -3.05 -12.27 4.46
N SER A 46 -3.14 -13.60 4.59
CA SER A 46 -2.35 -14.39 5.53
C SER A 46 -0.86 -14.43 5.16
N ASN A 47 -0.01 -14.91 6.06
CA ASN A 47 1.38 -15.25 5.71
C ASN A 47 1.39 -16.44 4.72
N PRO A 48 2.47 -16.65 3.94
CA PRO A 48 2.53 -17.81 3.07
C PRO A 48 2.43 -19.12 3.83
N THR A 49 1.63 -20.03 3.29
CA THR A 49 1.48 -21.40 3.77
C THR A 49 2.63 -22.27 3.26
N LYS A 50 2.71 -23.52 3.73
CA LYS A 50 3.73 -24.48 3.29
C LYS A 50 3.50 -24.99 1.86
N ASP A 51 2.26 -24.91 1.39
CA ASP A 51 1.83 -25.39 0.07
C ASP A 51 2.04 -24.32 -1.03
N GLU A 52 2.38 -23.10 -0.63
CA GLU A 52 2.69 -22.01 -1.55
C GLU A 52 4.16 -22.06 -2.03
N PRO A 53 4.46 -21.50 -3.21
CA PRO A 53 5.81 -21.45 -3.73
C PRO A 53 6.84 -20.89 -2.74
N LEU A 54 7.94 -21.62 -2.56
CA LEU A 54 8.99 -21.29 -1.59
C LEU A 54 9.61 -19.90 -1.82
N TYR A 55 9.62 -19.43 -3.07
CA TYR A 55 10.15 -18.11 -3.43
C TYR A 55 9.35 -16.95 -2.84
N TYR A 56 8.11 -17.15 -2.38
CA TYR A 56 7.39 -16.12 -1.62
C TYR A 56 8.09 -15.76 -0.31
N ASN A 57 8.43 -16.76 0.51
CA ASN A 57 9.09 -16.52 1.80
C ASN A 57 10.61 -16.34 1.67
N ASN A 58 11.25 -17.04 0.73
CA ASN A 58 12.71 -17.07 0.65
C ASN A 58 13.29 -15.97 -0.23
N LEU A 59 12.53 -15.45 -1.21
CA LEU A 59 13.00 -14.41 -2.13
C LEU A 59 12.19 -13.13 -2.01
N LEU A 60 10.87 -13.18 -2.30
CA LEU A 60 10.03 -11.98 -2.33
C LEU A 60 10.09 -11.21 -1.01
N LYS A 61 9.97 -11.90 0.13
CA LYS A 61 10.11 -11.29 1.47
C LYS A 61 11.47 -10.58 1.64
N VAL A 62 12.57 -11.24 1.25
CA VAL A 62 13.93 -10.72 1.38
C VAL A 62 14.15 -9.52 0.45
N TRP A 63 13.65 -9.59 -0.77
CA TRP A 63 13.75 -8.50 -1.75
C TRP A 63 12.95 -7.27 -1.31
N VAL A 64 11.72 -7.47 -0.81
CA VAL A 64 10.91 -6.38 -0.25
C VAL A 64 11.61 -5.73 0.95
N GLN A 65 12.21 -6.52 1.84
CA GLN A 65 13.00 -5.97 2.95
C GLN A 65 14.21 -5.18 2.44
N SER A 66 14.98 -5.74 1.50
CA SER A 66 16.13 -5.07 0.86
C SER A 66 15.72 -3.75 0.21
N PHE A 67 14.59 -3.74 -0.50
CA PHE A 67 14.02 -2.56 -1.16
C PHE A 67 13.82 -1.40 -0.17
N PHE A 68 13.17 -1.66 0.96
CA PHE A 68 12.92 -0.62 1.97
C PHE A 68 14.16 -0.27 2.78
N MET A 69 15.08 -1.21 3.00
CA MET A 69 16.37 -0.92 3.63
C MET A 69 17.22 0.03 2.80
N ASP A 70 17.27 -0.13 1.47
CA ASP A 70 17.98 0.80 0.59
C ASP A 70 17.45 2.23 0.71
N ILE A 71 16.13 2.38 0.75
CA ILE A 71 15.47 3.68 0.90
C ILE A 71 15.74 4.25 2.29
N ASN A 72 15.69 3.43 3.33
CA ASN A 72 15.97 3.85 4.70
C ASN A 72 17.42 4.34 4.86
N ASN A 73 18.37 3.64 4.26
CA ASN A 73 19.78 4.01 4.23
C ASN A 73 20.01 5.29 3.42
N TYR A 74 19.28 5.48 2.32
CA TYR A 74 19.30 6.72 1.55
C TYR A 74 18.75 7.89 2.36
N LEU A 75 17.61 7.73 3.03
CA LEU A 75 17.00 8.73 3.89
C LEU A 75 17.95 9.18 5.00
N ALA A 76 18.68 8.25 5.63
CA ALA A 76 19.65 8.58 6.68
C ALA A 76 20.73 9.58 6.23
N LYS A 77 21.06 9.61 4.93
CA LYS A 77 22.10 10.48 4.36
C LYS A 77 21.55 11.74 3.69
N ASN A 78 20.26 11.78 3.39
CA ASN A 78 19.66 12.80 2.52
C ASN A 78 18.43 13.48 3.14
N GLN A 79 18.32 13.54 4.47
CA GLN A 79 17.15 14.11 5.17
C GLN A 79 16.88 15.59 4.83
N ASP A 80 17.92 16.33 4.46
CA ASP A 80 17.83 17.75 4.09
C ASP A 80 17.65 17.98 2.58
N SER A 81 17.46 16.92 1.77
CA SER A 81 17.29 17.05 0.32
C SER A 81 16.04 17.88 -0.02
N PRO A 82 16.18 19.03 -0.71
CA PRO A 82 15.04 19.86 -1.11
C PRO A 82 14.04 19.11 -1.99
N LEU A 83 14.54 18.25 -2.90
CA LEU A 83 13.70 17.40 -3.75
C LEU A 83 12.86 16.42 -2.91
N LEU A 84 13.46 15.78 -1.89
CA LEU A 84 12.71 14.90 -1.00
C LEU A 84 11.70 15.68 -0.17
N GLN A 85 12.06 16.88 0.31
CA GLN A 85 11.12 17.73 1.03
C GLN A 85 9.94 18.14 0.15
N GLN A 86 10.18 18.50 -1.12
CA GLN A 86 9.10 18.85 -2.05
C GLN A 86 8.17 17.68 -2.37
N VAL A 87 8.72 16.50 -2.68
CA VAL A 87 7.94 15.27 -2.94
C VAL A 87 7.10 14.84 -1.72
N MET A 88 7.60 15.13 -0.51
CA MET A 88 6.97 14.76 0.75
C MET A 88 5.92 15.76 1.25
N TYR A 89 6.01 17.05 0.85
CA TYR A 89 5.26 18.14 1.51
C TYR A 89 4.54 19.13 0.59
N LEU A 90 4.66 19.07 -0.73
CA LEU A 90 3.84 19.92 -1.60
C LEU A 90 2.36 19.62 -1.34
N GLY A 91 1.60 20.66 -0.95
CA GLY A 91 0.22 20.61 -0.43
C GLY A 91 0.02 21.28 0.94
N PHE A 92 1.09 21.48 1.72
CA PHE A 92 1.09 22.38 2.88
C PHE A 92 1.98 23.57 2.53
N ASP A 93 1.52 24.80 2.80
CA ASP A 93 2.38 25.98 2.70
C ASP A 93 3.67 25.69 3.47
N LEU A 94 4.79 25.80 2.76
CA LEU A 94 6.15 25.42 3.19
C LEU A 94 6.66 26.29 4.35
N GLU A 95 5.82 27.08 5.02
CA GLU A 95 6.22 27.99 6.10
C GLU A 95 6.60 27.27 7.41
N VAL A 96 6.32 25.97 7.56
CA VAL A 96 6.68 25.19 8.76
C VAL A 96 7.59 24.00 8.41
N VAL A 97 8.85 24.29 8.09
CA VAL A 97 9.85 23.33 7.55
C VAL A 97 10.49 22.42 8.62
N SER A 98 10.43 22.73 9.92
CA SER A 98 11.34 22.10 10.89
C SER A 98 10.91 20.72 11.41
N ASP A 99 9.61 20.40 11.51
CA ASP A 99 9.15 19.23 12.28
C ASP A 99 8.60 18.05 11.48
N LYS A 100 8.30 18.26 10.19
CA LYS A 100 7.77 17.21 9.32
C LYS A 100 8.89 16.75 8.39
N ARG A 101 9.68 15.76 8.80
CA ARG A 101 10.64 15.04 7.91
C ARG A 101 10.34 13.56 7.96
N MET A 102 10.43 12.86 6.83
CA MET A 102 10.42 11.39 6.85
C MET A 102 11.74 10.92 7.45
N ARG A 103 11.66 10.46 8.69
CA ARG A 103 12.84 10.00 9.42
C ARG A 103 13.20 8.59 8.95
N ASN A 104 14.51 8.31 8.89
CA ASN A 104 14.96 6.93 8.83
C ASN A 104 14.46 6.20 10.09
N LEU A 105 14.08 4.96 9.91
CA LEU A 105 13.63 4.07 10.95
C LEU A 105 14.80 3.16 11.37
N ASN A 106 14.71 2.57 12.56
CA ASN A 106 15.62 1.47 12.90
C ASN A 106 15.28 0.22 12.07
N ASP A 107 16.26 -0.66 11.87
CA ASP A 107 16.16 -1.84 11.02
C ASP A 107 14.98 -2.74 11.37
N LYS A 108 14.73 -2.96 12.67
CA LYS A 108 13.59 -3.76 13.15
C LYS A 108 12.25 -3.15 12.74
N THR A 109 12.15 -1.82 12.73
CA THR A 109 10.94 -1.12 12.30
C THR A 109 10.77 -1.21 10.78
N VAL A 110 11.86 -1.08 10.01
CA VAL A 110 11.82 -1.29 8.55
C VAL A 110 11.37 -2.71 8.24
N GLU A 111 11.93 -3.71 8.91
CA GLU A 111 11.52 -5.11 8.75
C GLU A 111 10.02 -5.27 9.02
N ASN A 112 9.54 -4.79 10.18
CA ASN A 112 8.12 -4.86 10.54
C ASN A 112 7.21 -4.15 9.53
N TYR A 113 7.63 -3.01 8.98
CA TYR A 113 6.84 -2.26 8.01
C TYR A 113 6.85 -2.97 6.65
N SER A 114 8.02 -3.44 6.21
CA SER A 114 8.20 -4.16 4.95
C SER A 114 7.34 -5.43 4.87
N GLN A 115 7.07 -6.09 6.00
CA GLN A 115 6.14 -7.22 6.06
C GLN A 115 4.73 -6.86 5.59
N LEU A 116 4.26 -5.63 5.82
CA LEU A 116 2.94 -5.20 5.36
C LEU A 116 2.91 -5.02 3.84
N PHE A 117 3.99 -4.48 3.25
CA PHE A 117 4.10 -4.38 1.79
C PHE A 117 4.28 -5.75 1.14
N PHE A 118 5.05 -6.64 1.77
CA PHE A 118 5.16 -8.03 1.36
C PHE A 118 3.79 -8.72 1.30
N LYS A 119 2.96 -8.56 2.35
CA LYS A 119 1.58 -9.06 2.36
C LYS A 119 0.71 -8.43 1.27
N LEU A 120 0.91 -7.15 0.96
CA LEU A 120 0.22 -6.50 -0.16
C LEU A 120 0.60 -7.16 -1.49
N LEU A 121 1.87 -7.42 -1.75
CA LEU A 121 2.29 -8.11 -2.97
C LEU A 121 1.73 -9.53 -3.05
N LEU A 122 1.75 -10.29 -1.94
CA LEU A 122 1.12 -11.62 -1.89
C LEU A 122 -0.38 -11.57 -2.15
N PHE A 123 -1.07 -10.58 -1.58
CA PHE A 123 -2.50 -10.36 -1.80
C PHE A 123 -2.80 -10.19 -3.30
N LEU A 124 -2.00 -9.40 -4.00
CA LEU A 124 -2.14 -9.18 -5.45
C LEU A 124 -1.82 -10.44 -6.24
N ILE A 125 -0.72 -11.11 -5.91
CA ILE A 125 -0.29 -12.36 -6.56
C ILE A 125 -1.36 -13.45 -6.40
N ARG A 126 -1.82 -13.70 -5.18
CA ARG A 126 -2.85 -14.72 -4.90
C ARG A 126 -4.14 -14.43 -5.64
N TYR A 127 -4.60 -13.17 -5.61
CA TYR A 127 -5.78 -12.77 -6.37
C TYR A 127 -5.60 -12.99 -7.88
N HIS A 128 -4.42 -12.66 -8.42
CA HIS A 128 -4.13 -12.79 -9.85
C HIS A 128 -4.06 -14.25 -10.32
N ILE A 129 -3.47 -15.15 -9.53
CA ILE A 129 -3.24 -16.54 -9.94
C ILE A 129 -4.39 -17.50 -9.59
N THR A 130 -5.32 -17.07 -8.73
CA THR A 130 -6.43 -17.92 -8.28
C THR A 130 -7.78 -17.37 -8.72
N ASP A 131 -8.54 -18.18 -9.45
CA ASP A 131 -9.94 -17.89 -9.82
C ASP A 131 -10.93 -18.23 -8.68
N THR A 132 -10.41 -18.46 -7.46
CA THR A 132 -11.18 -18.99 -6.32
C THR A 132 -11.87 -17.92 -5.49
N HIS A 133 -11.91 -16.68 -5.96
CA HIS A 133 -12.43 -15.54 -5.20
C HIS A 133 -13.60 -14.84 -5.91
N PRO A 134 -14.69 -15.56 -6.27
CA PRO A 134 -15.80 -14.98 -7.04
C PRO A 134 -16.49 -13.81 -6.32
N ASP A 135 -16.41 -13.77 -4.98
CA ASP A 135 -17.04 -12.76 -4.14
C ASP A 135 -16.13 -11.54 -3.89
N ILE A 136 -14.85 -11.61 -4.26
CA ILE A 136 -13.88 -10.52 -4.11
C ILE A 136 -13.53 -10.01 -5.51
N LYS A 137 -13.73 -8.71 -5.74
CA LYS A 137 -13.32 -8.08 -7.00
C LYS A 137 -12.21 -7.07 -6.73
N LEU A 138 -11.03 -7.28 -7.32
CA LEU A 138 -9.99 -6.26 -7.44
C LEU A 138 -9.95 -5.78 -8.89
N ASP A 139 -10.09 -4.46 -9.07
CA ASP A 139 -10.04 -3.83 -10.39
C ASP A 139 -8.57 -3.62 -10.79
N LEU A 140 -7.84 -4.72 -11.02
CA LEU A 140 -6.46 -4.66 -11.49
C LEU A 140 -6.40 -4.17 -12.94
N THR A 141 -5.60 -3.15 -13.21
CA THR A 141 -5.35 -2.71 -14.59
C THR A 141 -4.50 -3.75 -15.33
N SER A 142 -4.52 -3.73 -16.66
CA SER A 142 -3.64 -4.60 -17.47
C SER A 142 -2.17 -4.40 -17.12
N THR A 143 -1.76 -3.15 -16.89
CA THR A 143 -0.39 -2.82 -16.46
C THR A 143 -0.04 -3.45 -15.10
N GLN A 144 -0.96 -3.45 -14.14
CA GLN A 144 -0.74 -4.09 -12.85
C GLN A 144 -0.63 -5.61 -12.99
N GLN A 145 -1.46 -6.23 -13.82
CA GLN A 145 -1.41 -7.66 -14.13
C GLN A 145 -0.07 -8.02 -14.79
N ASP A 146 0.36 -7.27 -15.81
CA ASP A 146 1.66 -7.45 -16.48
C ASP A 146 2.84 -7.34 -15.50
N HIS A 147 2.76 -6.44 -14.51
CA HIS A 147 3.79 -6.33 -13.48
C HIS A 147 3.78 -7.53 -12.51
N ILE A 148 2.61 -8.07 -12.19
CA ILE A 148 2.50 -9.27 -11.35
C ILE A 148 3.10 -10.47 -12.08
N ASP A 149 2.78 -10.65 -13.37
CA ASP A 149 3.35 -11.73 -14.19
C ASP A 149 4.88 -11.64 -14.27
N LYS A 150 5.42 -10.45 -14.59
CA LYS A 150 6.87 -10.22 -14.60
C LYS A 150 7.53 -10.50 -13.24
N LEU A 151 6.85 -10.17 -12.14
CA LEU A 151 7.38 -10.45 -10.80
C LEU A 151 7.45 -11.96 -10.56
N LEU A 152 6.42 -12.70 -10.97
CA LEU A 152 6.38 -14.16 -10.86
C LEU A 152 7.47 -14.82 -11.71
N ASP A 153 7.67 -14.37 -12.95
CA ASP A 153 8.73 -14.85 -13.83
C ASP A 153 10.10 -14.70 -13.16
N VAL A 154 10.44 -13.48 -12.71
CA VAL A 154 11.73 -13.19 -12.08
C VAL A 154 11.91 -13.95 -10.75
N LEU A 155 10.84 -14.12 -9.96
CA LEU A 155 10.91 -14.92 -8.74
C LEU A 155 11.13 -16.41 -9.01
N SER A 156 10.57 -16.92 -10.11
CA SER A 156 10.70 -18.33 -10.52
C SER A 156 12.10 -18.67 -11.05
N GLU A 157 12.79 -17.70 -11.66
CA GLU A 157 14.19 -17.81 -12.09
C GLU A 157 15.17 -17.89 -10.90
N GLY A 158 14.74 -17.44 -9.71
CA GLY A 158 15.51 -17.48 -8.48
C GLY A 158 16.62 -16.41 -8.39
N ASP A 159 17.43 -16.48 -7.33
CA ASP A 159 18.60 -15.61 -7.13
C ASP A 159 19.82 -16.13 -7.92
N THR A 160 19.62 -16.41 -9.20
CA THR A 160 20.64 -17.01 -10.09
C THR A 160 21.72 -16.02 -10.51
N SER A 161 21.44 -14.71 -10.44
CA SER A 161 22.41 -13.63 -10.65
C SER A 161 21.98 -12.34 -9.95
N SER A 162 22.92 -11.42 -9.71
CA SER A 162 22.59 -10.09 -9.17
C SER A 162 21.56 -9.38 -10.06
N SER A 163 21.71 -9.50 -11.39
CA SER A 163 20.81 -8.85 -12.35
C SER A 163 19.34 -9.26 -12.19
N SER A 164 19.06 -10.51 -11.79
CA SER A 164 17.68 -10.97 -11.55
C SER A 164 17.09 -10.30 -10.31
N LYS A 165 17.87 -10.13 -9.24
CA LYS A 165 17.43 -9.35 -8.06
C LYS A 165 17.14 -7.90 -8.43
N GLU A 166 18.02 -7.24 -9.20
CA GLU A 166 17.79 -5.86 -9.61
C GLU A 166 16.53 -5.71 -10.48
N ALA A 167 16.29 -6.65 -11.41
CA ALA A 167 15.05 -6.69 -12.19
C ALA A 167 13.82 -6.86 -11.29
N GLY A 168 13.88 -7.78 -10.32
CA GLY A 168 12.79 -8.00 -9.36
C GLY A 168 12.48 -6.75 -8.52
N LEU A 169 13.52 -6.07 -8.03
CA LEU A 169 13.36 -4.80 -7.30
C LEU A 169 12.75 -3.69 -8.15
N GLN A 170 13.06 -3.65 -9.45
CA GLN A 170 12.45 -2.70 -10.39
C GLN A 170 10.97 -3.02 -10.63
N VAL A 171 10.61 -4.29 -10.78
CA VAL A 171 9.20 -4.69 -10.92
C VAL A 171 8.41 -4.38 -9.64
N ILE A 172 8.99 -4.60 -8.46
CA ILE A 172 8.39 -4.21 -7.17
C ILE A 172 8.14 -2.69 -7.11
N LEU A 173 9.09 -1.88 -7.58
CA LEU A 173 8.95 -0.43 -7.67
C LEU A 173 7.79 -0.02 -8.57
N ASP A 174 7.76 -0.54 -9.80
CA ASP A 174 6.78 -0.15 -10.81
C ASP A 174 5.37 -0.63 -10.43
N LEU A 175 5.22 -1.84 -9.89
CA LEU A 175 3.95 -2.31 -9.34
C LEU A 175 3.49 -1.42 -8.18
N GLY A 176 4.35 -1.16 -7.21
CA GLY A 176 4.04 -0.29 -6.07
C GLY A 176 3.61 1.11 -6.50
N TYR A 177 4.26 1.68 -7.51
CA TYR A 177 3.93 3.00 -8.03
C TYR A 177 2.63 3.01 -8.85
N SER A 178 2.37 1.97 -9.64
CA SER A 178 1.11 1.83 -10.41
C SER A 178 -0.13 1.74 -9.49
N LEU A 179 -0.01 1.15 -8.31
CA LEU A 179 -1.08 1.12 -7.30
C LEU A 179 -1.43 2.52 -6.78
N LEU A 180 -0.45 3.44 -6.72
CA LEU A 180 -0.69 4.83 -6.33
C LEU A 180 -1.40 5.61 -7.44
N GLN A 181 -1.06 5.34 -8.70
CA GLN A 181 -1.67 5.98 -9.87
C GLN A 181 -3.11 5.54 -10.12
N GLN A 182 -3.51 4.34 -9.67
CA GLN A 182 -4.91 3.93 -9.73
C GLN A 182 -5.81 4.83 -8.87
N GLY A 183 -5.31 5.33 -7.73
CA GLY A 183 -6.04 6.27 -6.88
C GLY A 183 -6.22 7.65 -7.51
N THR A 184 -5.37 8.04 -8.48
CA THR A 184 -5.38 9.37 -9.11
C THR A 184 -6.30 9.45 -10.33
N THR A 185 -6.59 8.32 -10.98
CA THR A 185 -7.39 8.25 -12.21
C THR A 185 -8.89 8.13 -11.96
N SER A 186 -9.33 7.71 -10.76
CA SER A 186 -10.75 7.56 -10.46
C SER A 186 -11.36 8.83 -9.85
N VAL A 187 -11.55 9.86 -10.66
CA VAL A 187 -12.23 11.11 -10.25
C VAL A 187 -13.71 10.87 -9.84
N ASN A 188 -14.28 9.70 -10.15
CA ASN A 188 -15.70 9.38 -9.97
C ASN A 188 -16.04 8.16 -9.10
N ASN A 189 -15.08 7.42 -8.52
CA ASN A 189 -15.40 6.19 -7.79
C ASN A 189 -15.23 6.30 -6.28
N SER A 190 -16.14 5.62 -5.59
CA SER A 190 -16.15 5.44 -4.14
C SER A 190 -14.79 4.90 -3.69
N SER A 191 -14.24 5.46 -2.62
CA SER A 191 -12.95 5.03 -2.00
C SER A 191 -12.75 3.51 -1.92
N TRP A 192 -13.83 2.75 -1.84
CA TRP A 192 -13.95 1.30 -1.94
C TRP A 192 -13.22 0.61 -3.06
N ASP A 193 -13.18 1.21 -4.24
CA ASP A 193 -12.65 0.54 -5.42
C ASP A 193 -11.11 0.50 -5.41
N GLN A 194 -10.50 1.26 -4.49
CA GLN A 194 -9.05 1.30 -4.35
C GLN A 194 -8.52 0.01 -3.71
N ILE A 195 -7.60 -0.65 -4.43
CA ILE A 195 -6.95 -1.89 -4.01
C ILE A 195 -6.26 -1.76 -2.65
N ILE A 196 -5.54 -0.65 -2.42
CA ILE A 196 -4.86 -0.38 -1.14
C ILE A 196 -5.86 -0.32 0.01
N TYR A 197 -7.05 0.21 -0.26
CA TYR A 197 -8.09 0.31 0.75
C TYR A 197 -8.75 -1.03 1.05
N LYS A 198 -9.08 -1.82 0.01
CA LYS A 198 -9.54 -3.21 0.18
C LYS A 198 -8.53 -4.03 0.98
N PHE A 199 -7.24 -3.93 0.66
CA PHE A 199 -6.17 -4.59 1.41
C PHE A 199 -6.14 -4.17 2.88
N LEU A 200 -6.30 -2.88 3.20
CA LEU A 200 -6.34 -2.43 4.59
C LEU A 200 -7.53 -3.03 5.36
N VAL A 201 -8.72 -3.05 4.74
CA VAL A 201 -9.92 -3.62 5.37
C VAL A 201 -9.75 -5.12 5.57
N TYR A 202 -9.28 -5.84 4.55
CA TYR A 202 -9.09 -7.29 4.59
C TYR A 202 -8.02 -7.72 5.61
N THR A 203 -6.91 -6.99 5.72
CA THR A 203 -5.90 -7.23 6.77
C THR A 203 -6.37 -6.92 8.19
N SER A 204 -7.56 -6.33 8.32
CA SER A 204 -8.22 -6.05 9.60
C SER A 204 -9.31 -7.08 9.93
N VAL A 205 -9.45 -8.14 9.14
CA VAL A 205 -10.33 -9.29 9.43
C VAL A 205 -9.51 -10.38 10.14
N ARG A 206 -10.00 -10.87 11.28
CA ARG A 206 -9.42 -11.96 12.07
C ARG A 206 -10.14 -13.28 11.83
N GLU A 207 -9.55 -14.37 12.32
CA GLU A 207 -10.18 -15.68 12.36
C GLU A 207 -11.58 -15.61 12.99
N GLY A 208 -12.54 -16.32 12.39
CA GLY A 208 -13.95 -16.26 12.77
C GLY A 208 -14.70 -15.01 12.27
N GLY A 209 -14.09 -14.19 11.41
CA GLY A 209 -14.74 -13.01 10.80
C GLY A 209 -14.81 -11.79 11.71
N VAL A 210 -14.05 -11.78 12.81
CA VAL A 210 -14.01 -10.66 13.75
C VAL A 210 -13.16 -9.53 13.17
N PHE A 211 -13.71 -8.33 13.08
CA PHE A 211 -12.96 -7.16 12.62
C PHE A 211 -12.01 -6.62 13.71
N GLU A 212 -10.99 -5.84 13.34
CA GLU A 212 -10.10 -5.24 14.33
C GLU A 212 -10.61 -3.91 14.88
N GLU A 213 -10.30 -3.65 16.15
CA GLU A 213 -10.53 -2.36 16.79
C GLU A 213 -9.81 -1.21 16.08
N ALA A 214 -10.43 -0.02 16.11
CA ALA A 214 -9.89 1.21 15.55
C ALA A 214 -8.44 1.52 15.95
N THR A 215 -8.08 1.20 17.19
CA THR A 215 -6.76 1.39 17.79
C THR A 215 -5.64 0.66 17.03
N ASN A 216 -5.97 -0.47 16.39
CA ASN A 216 -5.03 -1.28 15.61
C ASN A 216 -4.94 -0.85 14.14
N ILE A 217 -5.97 -0.16 13.65
CA ILE A 217 -6.07 0.28 12.25
C ILE A 217 -5.21 1.53 12.00
N ALA A 218 -5.26 2.52 12.88
CA ALA A 218 -4.52 3.78 12.68
C ALA A 218 -2.99 3.56 12.51
N PRO A 219 -2.31 2.74 13.34
CA PRO A 219 -0.91 2.40 13.12
C PRO A 219 -0.64 1.72 11.78
N ARG A 220 -1.56 0.87 11.30
CA ARG A 220 -1.44 0.19 10.00
C ARG A 220 -1.54 1.18 8.84
N VAL A 221 -2.45 2.15 8.94
CA VAL A 221 -2.55 3.27 7.98
C VAL A 221 -1.24 4.05 7.94
N THR A 222 -0.69 4.43 9.10
CA THR A 222 0.61 5.14 9.16
C THR A 222 1.74 4.35 8.51
N ARG A 223 1.78 3.03 8.70
CA ARG A 223 2.76 2.14 8.04
C ARG A 223 2.59 2.14 6.52
N LEU A 224 1.38 1.98 6.01
CA LEU A 224 1.10 2.03 4.56
C LEU A 224 1.52 3.39 3.97
N LEU A 225 1.20 4.50 4.64
CA LEU A 225 1.63 5.83 4.22
C LEU A 225 3.15 5.92 4.11
N TRP A 226 3.88 5.42 5.11
CA TRP A 226 5.34 5.39 5.08
C TRP A 226 5.84 4.55 3.89
N LEU A 227 5.32 3.34 3.70
CA LEU A 227 5.74 2.42 2.62
C LEU A 227 5.53 3.03 1.24
N PHE A 228 4.36 3.62 0.98
CA PHE A 228 4.09 4.21 -0.32
C PHE A 228 4.84 5.52 -0.57
N ARG A 229 5.12 6.31 0.47
CA ARG A 229 6.07 7.43 0.36
C ARG A 229 7.46 6.92 -0.01
N SER A 230 7.93 5.83 0.59
CA SER A 230 9.19 5.19 0.23
C SER A 230 9.21 4.73 -1.23
N VAL A 231 8.12 4.15 -1.75
CA VAL A 231 7.99 3.79 -3.18
C VAL A 231 8.20 5.02 -4.07
N VAL A 232 7.55 6.15 -3.76
CA VAL A 232 7.71 7.38 -4.53
C VAL A 232 9.13 7.94 -4.43
N ILE A 233 9.75 7.91 -3.25
CA ILE A 233 11.15 8.29 -3.06
C ILE A 233 12.05 7.43 -3.95
N LYS A 234 11.85 6.11 -3.97
CA LYS A 234 12.64 5.21 -4.82
C LYS A 234 12.43 5.49 -6.30
N LYS A 235 11.21 5.83 -6.73
CA LYS A 235 10.91 6.21 -8.12
C LYS A 235 11.68 7.45 -8.52
N VAL A 236 11.60 8.50 -7.70
CA VAL A 236 12.36 9.75 -7.84
C VAL A 236 13.88 9.49 -7.87
N MET A 237 14.40 8.67 -6.96
CA MET A 237 15.83 8.30 -6.95
C MET A 237 16.28 7.57 -8.20
N THR A 238 15.39 6.77 -8.81
CA THR A 238 15.71 5.95 -9.98
C THR A 238 15.65 6.79 -11.25
N GLU A 239 14.64 7.68 -11.37
CA GLU A 239 14.38 8.46 -12.57
C GLU A 239 15.13 9.80 -12.60
N LEU A 240 15.38 10.41 -11.43
CA LEU A 240 15.97 11.75 -11.30
C LEU A 240 17.37 11.73 -10.65
N LYS A 241 18.01 10.56 -10.61
CA LYS A 241 19.25 10.25 -9.87
C LYS A 241 20.32 11.34 -9.89
N ASP A 242 20.47 12.02 -11.04
CA ASP A 242 21.50 13.04 -11.30
C ASP A 242 20.90 14.41 -11.69
N PHE A 243 19.61 14.63 -11.46
CA PHE A 243 18.94 15.87 -11.84
C PHE A 243 19.46 17.05 -11.02
N LYS A 244 20.15 17.98 -11.71
CA LYS A 244 20.63 19.26 -11.17
C LYS A 244 19.89 20.39 -11.88
N GLY A 245 18.67 20.66 -11.45
CA GLY A 245 17.87 21.78 -11.93
C GLY A 245 17.87 22.95 -10.97
N THR A 246 17.35 24.09 -11.41
CA THR A 246 17.00 25.20 -10.51
C THR A 246 15.84 24.79 -9.59
N PRO A 247 15.60 25.49 -8.47
CA PRO A 247 14.48 25.21 -7.58
C PRO A 247 13.11 25.12 -8.29
N GLU A 248 12.91 25.91 -9.35
CA GLU A 248 11.71 25.91 -10.19
C GLU A 248 11.60 24.63 -11.03
N GLU A 249 12.70 24.17 -11.64
CA GLU A 249 12.72 22.93 -12.42
C GLU A 249 12.54 21.70 -11.53
N ILE A 250 13.12 21.71 -10.32
CA ILE A 250 12.90 20.66 -9.30
C ILE A 250 11.41 20.66 -8.88
N HIS A 251 10.80 21.83 -8.75
CA HIS A 251 9.38 21.95 -8.43
C HIS A 251 8.49 21.38 -9.55
N GLU A 252 8.72 21.74 -10.81
CA GLU A 252 7.93 21.22 -11.94
C GLU A 252 8.01 19.70 -12.06
N VAL A 253 9.21 19.13 -11.95
CA VAL A 253 9.41 17.68 -12.07
C VAL A 253 8.82 16.93 -10.87
N SER A 254 8.97 17.46 -9.65
CA SER A 254 8.44 16.83 -8.42
C SER A 254 6.91 16.82 -8.36
N MET A 255 6.23 17.79 -8.99
CA MET A 255 4.76 17.91 -8.98
C MET A 255 4.03 16.65 -9.49
N SER A 256 4.59 15.94 -10.47
CA SER A 256 4.02 14.69 -11.00
C SER A 256 4.01 13.55 -9.96
N TYR A 257 5.05 13.47 -9.14
CA TYR A 257 5.20 12.49 -8.06
C TYR A 257 4.37 12.87 -6.84
N THR A 258 4.28 14.16 -6.52
CA THR A 258 3.48 14.67 -5.38
C THR A 258 1.98 14.47 -5.60
N LYS A 259 1.47 14.69 -6.83
CA LYS A 259 0.06 14.39 -7.13
C LYS A 259 -0.27 12.91 -6.83
N SER A 260 0.68 12.02 -7.13
CA SER A 260 0.55 10.59 -6.88
C SER A 260 0.54 10.24 -5.39
N THR A 261 1.21 10.99 -4.51
CA THR A 261 1.18 10.78 -3.04
C THR A 261 -0.05 11.39 -2.36
N GLN A 262 -0.61 12.48 -2.89
CA GLN A 262 -1.78 13.15 -2.31
C GLN A 262 -3.11 12.47 -2.66
N GLN A 263 -3.27 12.01 -3.90
CA GLN A 263 -4.52 11.44 -4.40
C GLN A 263 -4.68 9.94 -4.08
N SER A 264 -3.56 9.26 -3.77
CA SER A 264 -3.55 7.87 -3.29
C SER A 264 -3.86 7.72 -1.80
N THR A 265 -3.99 8.83 -1.08
CA THR A 265 -4.56 8.86 0.27
C THR A 265 -6.09 8.95 0.18
N PRO A 266 -6.87 7.88 0.44
CA PRO A 266 -8.27 8.04 0.82
C PRO A 266 -8.43 8.74 2.19
N TRP A 267 -7.30 9.09 2.81
CA TRP A 267 -7.16 9.63 4.16
C TRP A 267 -6.90 11.13 4.20
N THR A 268 -6.96 11.84 3.07
CA THR A 268 -7.09 13.30 3.12
C THR A 268 -8.39 13.62 3.85
N LEU A 269 -8.25 14.23 5.03
CA LEU A 269 -9.38 14.86 5.71
C LEU A 269 -10.04 15.78 4.68
N PRO A 270 -11.37 15.74 4.51
CA PRO A 270 -12.04 16.71 3.69
C PRO A 270 -11.73 18.07 4.30
N ASP A 271 -11.46 19.02 3.42
CA ASP A 271 -11.36 20.42 3.73
C ASP A 271 -12.48 20.79 4.73
N THR A 272 -12.13 21.24 5.93
CA THR A 272 -13.10 21.72 6.91
C THR A 272 -13.68 23.09 6.54
N SER A 273 -13.53 23.51 5.28
CA SER A 273 -14.26 24.63 4.69
C SER A 273 -15.71 24.23 4.37
N VAL A 274 -16.41 23.71 5.37
CA VAL A 274 -17.86 23.90 5.41
C VAL A 274 -18.07 25.35 5.78
N SER A 275 -18.53 26.09 4.77
CA SER A 275 -19.04 27.45 4.82
C SER A 275 -19.81 27.70 6.12
N ARG A 276 -19.32 28.65 6.91
CA ARG A 276 -20.18 29.40 7.84
C ARG A 276 -20.91 30.48 7.06
#